data_AF-A0A7S4IHC3-F1
#
_entry.id   AF-A0A7S4IHC3-F1
#
_cell.length_a   1.000
_cell.length_b   1.000
_cell.length_c   1.000
_cell.angle_alpha   90.00
_cell.angle_beta   90.00
_cell.angle_gamma   90.00
#
_symmetry.space_group_name_H-M   'P 1'
#
loop_
_entity.id
_entity.type
_entity.pdbx_description
1 polymer ?
#
loop_
_entity_poly.entity_id
_entity_poly.type
_entity_poly.pdbx_seq_one_letter_code
_entity_poly.pdbx_strand_id
1 'polypeptide(L)'
;AACLMIRFKPINADSNEFQDFGCQEKEEAGVITLYHEGLESMLDSASYPLSIEKFTSVIQYFEDKLGKPEDVHVGIKRPRIDDEITQESTLDRVYFLSHKNIASIYAEIGNTKLAITHYQKALRLSNKDIITWHKFAECLVDSGDFAGARQVLEQMRVLDPFYWPGFYDL
;
A
#
# COMPACT_ATOMS: atom_id res chain seq x y z
N ALA A 1 45.25 5.83 18.61
CA ALA A 1 44.40 6.60 17.70
C ALA A 1 43.17 7.04 18.47
N ALA A 2 42.95 8.36 18.57
CA ALA A 2 42.06 9.00 19.52
C ALA A 2 40.59 8.87 19.12
N CYS A 3 39.75 8.35 20.02
CA CYS A 3 38.29 8.41 19.90
C CYS A 3 37.83 9.73 20.52
N LEU A 4 37.27 10.63 19.71
CA LEU A 4 36.78 11.93 20.12
C LEU A 4 35.65 11.77 21.14
N MET A 5 35.91 12.09 22.41
CA MET A 5 34.88 12.21 23.44
C MET A 5 34.14 13.53 23.27
N ILE A 6 32.94 13.49 22.70
CA ILE A 6 32.00 14.62 22.78
C ILE A 6 31.30 14.52 24.15
N ARG A 7 31.77 15.32 25.11
CA ARG A 7 31.09 15.54 26.39
C ARG A 7 29.93 16.51 26.16
N PHE A 8 28.69 16.02 26.21
CA PHE A 8 27.54 16.90 26.42
C PHE A 8 27.32 17.12 27.92
N LYS A 9 27.26 18.39 28.32
CA LYS A 9 26.89 18.85 29.67
C LYS A 9 25.43 18.49 29.95
N PRO A 10 25.04 18.08 31.16
CA PRO A 10 23.63 17.88 31.47
C PRO A 10 22.98 19.24 31.73
N ILE A 11 21.92 19.54 30.99
CA ILE A 11 20.95 20.58 31.36
C ILE A 11 19.76 19.81 31.97
N ASN A 12 19.53 20.03 33.26
CA ASN A 12 18.43 19.43 34.01
C ASN A 12 17.10 20.14 33.71
N ALA A 13 16.02 19.33 33.75
CA ALA A 13 14.59 19.67 33.91
C ALA A 13 13.94 20.29 32.65
N ASP A 14 12.90 19.73 32.01
CA ASP A 14 11.70 19.06 32.53
C ASP A 14 11.11 18.04 31.53
N SER A 15 10.57 16.93 32.07
CA SER A 15 9.51 16.04 31.57
C SER A 15 9.33 15.74 30.06
N ASN A 16 9.65 14.49 29.68
CA ASN A 16 8.78 13.56 28.92
C ASN A 16 8.38 13.81 27.44
N GLU A 17 9.24 14.33 26.56
CA GLU A 17 8.91 14.31 25.10
C GLU A 17 10.02 13.84 24.13
N PHE A 18 11.17 13.36 24.63
CA PHE A 18 12.33 13.04 23.77
C PHE A 18 12.71 11.55 23.68
N GLN A 19 11.73 10.63 23.76
CA GLN A 19 12.02 9.18 23.67
C GLN A 19 11.26 8.37 22.61
N ASP A 20 10.26 8.91 21.89
CA ASP A 20 9.46 8.08 20.98
C ASP A 20 9.86 8.14 19.48
N PHE A 21 10.45 9.24 19.02
CA PHE A 21 10.78 9.38 17.59
C PHE A 21 11.77 8.33 17.10
N GLY A 22 12.79 7.99 17.91
CA GLY A 22 13.80 6.99 17.54
C GLY A 22 13.32 5.54 17.59
N CYS A 23 12.19 5.25 18.24
CA CYS A 23 11.55 3.93 18.22
C CYS A 23 10.59 3.83 17.02
N GLN A 24 9.82 4.89 16.76
CA GLN A 24 8.89 4.94 15.62
C GLN A 24 9.61 4.85 14.27
N GLU A 25 10.72 5.57 14.08
CA GLU A 25 11.52 5.49 12.83
C GLU A 25 12.10 4.08 12.59
N LYS A 26 12.46 3.36 13.68
CA LYS A 26 12.97 1.99 13.58
C LYS A 26 11.88 0.98 13.22
N GLU A 27 10.68 1.17 13.75
CA GLU A 27 9.52 0.33 13.41
C GLU A 27 9.10 0.54 11.95
N GLU A 28 9.03 1.79 11.49
CA GLU A 28 8.69 2.11 10.10
C GLU A 28 9.73 1.58 9.11
N ALA A 29 11.02 1.67 9.44
CA ALA A 29 12.08 1.04 8.65
C ALA A 29 11.95 -0.50 8.60
N GLY A 30 11.50 -1.11 9.71
CA GLY A 30 11.20 -2.54 9.77
C GLY A 30 10.06 -2.94 8.83
N VAL A 31 9.00 -2.14 8.77
CA VAL A 31 7.84 -2.37 7.88
C VAL A 31 8.23 -2.26 6.40
N ILE A 32 9.06 -1.27 6.05
CA ILE A 32 9.59 -1.14 4.69
C ILE A 32 10.46 -2.35 4.32
N THR A 33 11.27 -2.83 5.27
CA THR A 33 12.11 -4.02 5.06
C THR A 33 11.25 -5.27 4.83
N LEU A 34 10.21 -5.47 5.64
CA LEU A 34 9.25 -6.58 5.47
C LEU A 34 8.55 -6.52 4.10
N TYR A 35 8.21 -5.33 3.62
CA TYR A 35 7.64 -5.15 2.28
C TYR A 35 8.63 -5.58 1.19
N HIS A 36 9.92 -5.24 1.31
CA HIS A 36 10.94 -5.68 0.36
C HIS A 36 11.16 -7.20 0.38
N GLU A 37 11.21 -7.83 1.56
CA GLU A 37 11.27 -9.29 1.68
C GLU A 37 10.05 -9.98 1.03
N GLY A 38 8.87 -9.37 1.17
CA GLY A 38 7.65 -9.82 0.50
C GLY A 38 7.76 -9.76 -1.02
N LEU A 39 8.35 -8.69 -1.57
CA LEU A 39 8.61 -8.56 -3.01
C LEU A 39 9.62 -9.60 -3.52
N GLU A 40 10.70 -9.84 -2.77
CA GLU A 40 11.71 -10.85 -3.13
C GLU A 40 11.08 -12.25 -3.17
N SER A 41 10.24 -12.56 -2.18
CA SER A 41 9.51 -13.82 -2.11
C SER A 41 8.42 -13.95 -3.18
N MET A 42 7.98 -12.83 -3.77
CA MET A 42 6.99 -12.82 -4.86
C MET A 42 7.59 -13.27 -6.20
N LEU A 43 8.93 -13.29 -6.35
CA LEU A 43 9.58 -13.65 -7.62
C LEU A 43 9.46 -15.14 -7.96
N ASP A 44 9.15 -15.98 -6.98
CA ASP A 44 8.97 -17.42 -7.14
C ASP A 44 7.56 -17.84 -6.71
N SER A 45 6.83 -18.48 -7.61
CA SER A 45 5.49 -19.04 -7.33
C SER A 45 5.47 -20.01 -6.14
N ALA A 46 6.58 -20.70 -5.86
CA ALA A 46 6.69 -21.57 -4.68
C ALA A 46 6.68 -20.79 -3.35
N SER A 47 7.02 -19.49 -3.40
CA SER A 47 7.17 -18.60 -2.24
C SER A 47 6.01 -17.62 -2.08
N TYR A 48 4.94 -17.73 -2.87
CA TYR A 48 3.73 -16.93 -2.73
C TYR A 48 3.11 -16.93 -1.32
N PRO A 49 3.01 -18.06 -0.59
CA PRO A 49 2.48 -18.04 0.76
C PRO A 49 3.30 -17.15 1.72
N LEU A 50 4.64 -17.18 1.59
CA LEU A 50 5.55 -16.36 2.39
C LEU A 50 5.40 -14.88 2.01
N SER A 51 5.30 -14.58 0.72
CA SER A 51 5.07 -13.21 0.24
C SER A 51 3.77 -12.62 0.79
N ILE A 52 2.67 -13.40 0.76
CA ILE A 52 1.38 -13.00 1.35
C ILE A 52 1.52 -12.76 2.85
N GLU A 53 2.20 -13.63 3.59
CA GLU A 53 2.43 -13.48 5.03
C GLU A 53 3.16 -12.16 5.36
N LYS A 54 4.21 -11.85 4.60
CA LYS A 54 4.99 -10.62 4.77
C LYS A 54 4.15 -9.38 4.50
N PHE A 55 3.42 -9.33 3.38
CA PHE A 55 2.51 -8.23 3.08
C PHE A 55 1.35 -8.12 4.07
N THR A 56 0.86 -9.24 4.60
CA THR A 56 -0.21 -9.25 5.63
C THR A 56 0.31 -8.67 6.94
N SER A 57 1.55 -8.95 7.31
CA SER A 57 2.19 -8.34 8.49
C SER A 57 2.34 -6.83 8.33
N VAL A 58 2.71 -6.37 7.13
CA VAL A 58 2.74 -4.93 6.78
C VAL A 58 1.35 -4.30 6.91
N ILE A 59 0.31 -4.95 6.38
CA ILE A 59 -1.09 -4.49 6.53
C ILE A 59 -1.50 -4.45 7.99
N GLN A 60 -1.20 -5.49 8.77
CA GLN A 60 -1.56 -5.58 10.18
C GLN A 60 -0.95 -4.45 11.01
N TYR A 61 0.30 -4.08 10.73
CA TYR A 61 0.95 -2.93 11.34
C TYR A 61 0.17 -1.62 11.07
N PHE A 62 -0.31 -1.44 9.84
CA PHE A 62 -1.12 -0.29 9.47
C PHE A 62 -2.50 -0.31 10.07
N GLU A 63 -3.17 -1.47 10.11
CA GLU A 63 -4.49 -1.60 10.73
C GLU A 63 -4.43 -1.33 12.24
N ASP A 64 -3.33 -1.66 12.90
CA ASP A 64 -3.10 -1.37 14.32
C ASP A 64 -2.89 0.14 14.58
N LYS A 65 -2.09 0.82 13.73
CA LYS A 65 -1.83 2.27 13.87
C LYS A 65 -2.96 3.17 13.38
N LEU A 66 -3.61 2.83 12.27
CA LEU A 66 -4.58 3.68 11.57
C LEU A 66 -6.04 3.27 11.81
N GLY A 67 -6.28 2.09 12.40
CA GLY A 67 -7.59 1.47 12.46
C GLY A 67 -7.92 0.70 11.18
N LYS A 68 -9.03 -0.05 11.18
CA LYS A 68 -9.44 -0.91 10.05
C LYS A 68 -9.51 -0.12 8.73
N PRO A 69 -9.17 -0.73 7.58
CA PRO A 69 -9.20 -0.07 6.26
C PRO A 69 -10.57 0.47 5.88
N GLU A 70 -11.63 -0.07 6.49
CA GLU A 70 -13.02 0.37 6.30
C GLU A 70 -13.29 1.74 6.93
N ASP A 71 -12.63 2.07 8.05
CA ASP A 71 -12.77 3.34 8.78
C ASP A 71 -11.82 4.44 8.24
N VAL A 72 -10.78 4.04 7.51
CA VAL A 72 -9.84 4.98 6.84
C VAL A 72 -10.57 5.83 5.78
N HIS A 73 -11.79 5.45 5.36
CA HIS A 73 -12.63 6.26 4.48
C HIS A 73 -13.23 7.52 5.14
N VAL A 74 -13.24 7.63 6.48
CA VAL A 74 -13.93 8.74 7.20
C VAL A 74 -12.99 9.63 8.01
N GLY A 75 -11.70 9.27 8.14
CA GLY A 75 -10.81 9.88 9.15
C GLY A 75 -9.63 10.70 8.64
N ILE A 76 -9.29 10.69 7.35
CA ILE A 76 -8.29 11.62 6.84
C ILE A 76 -8.98 12.98 6.71
N LYS A 77 -8.94 13.77 7.79
CA LYS A 77 -8.81 15.22 7.63
C LYS A 77 -7.60 15.42 6.73
N ARG A 78 -7.86 15.54 5.43
CA ARG A 78 -6.86 15.92 4.45
C ARG A 78 -6.15 17.14 5.05
N PRO A 79 -4.82 17.12 5.30
CA PRO A 79 -4.13 18.39 5.24
C PRO A 79 -4.52 18.97 3.88
N ARG A 80 -5.02 20.21 3.94
CA ARG A 80 -5.47 21.01 2.79
C ARG A 80 -4.58 20.70 1.58
N ILE A 81 -5.20 20.41 0.45
CA ILE A 81 -4.54 20.13 -0.85
C ILE A 81 -3.88 21.41 -1.43
N ASP A 82 -3.54 22.38 -0.58
CA ASP A 82 -3.12 23.70 -1.03
C ASP A 82 -1.59 23.84 -1.02
N ASP A 83 -0.87 22.94 -0.34
CA ASP A 83 0.59 22.97 -0.30
C ASP A 83 1.17 21.61 -0.74
N GLU A 84 1.77 21.64 -1.94
CA GLU A 84 2.82 20.72 -2.40
C GLU A 84 2.42 19.28 -2.78
N ILE A 85 2.37 19.07 -4.10
CA ILE A 85 2.57 17.77 -4.76
C ILE A 85 4.02 17.32 -4.47
N THR A 86 4.30 16.82 -3.27
CA THR A 86 5.64 16.29 -2.96
C THR A 86 5.54 15.28 -1.83
N GLN A 87 5.83 14.03 -2.20
CA GLN A 87 6.00 12.88 -1.30
C GLN A 87 4.71 12.39 -0.63
N GLU A 88 3.99 11.54 -1.36
CA GLU A 88 3.25 10.44 -0.74
C GLU A 88 4.14 9.85 0.36
N SER A 89 3.69 9.86 1.62
CA SER A 89 4.41 9.23 2.73
C SER A 89 4.80 7.82 2.25
N THR A 90 6.08 7.48 2.29
CA THR A 90 6.59 6.16 1.87
C THR A 90 5.77 5.03 2.47
N LEU A 91 5.22 5.28 3.65
CA LEU A 91 4.37 4.42 4.42
C LEU A 91 2.97 4.19 3.82
N ASP A 92 2.27 5.25 3.41
CA ASP A 92 0.96 5.15 2.71
C ASP A 92 1.11 4.40 1.39
N ARG A 93 2.23 4.67 0.70
CA ARG A 93 2.59 3.97 -0.53
C ARG A 93 2.83 2.48 -0.30
N VAL A 94 3.55 2.11 0.76
CA VAL A 94 3.78 0.69 1.11
C VAL A 94 2.46 0.01 1.49
N TYR A 95 1.56 0.70 2.19
CA TYR A 95 0.25 0.15 2.53
C TYR A 95 -0.60 -0.15 1.29
N PHE A 96 -0.69 0.82 0.37
CA PHE A 96 -1.33 0.65 -0.93
C PHE A 96 -0.71 -0.52 -1.72
N LEU A 97 0.62 -0.54 -1.85
CA LEU A 97 1.32 -1.54 -2.63
C LEU A 97 1.19 -2.94 -2.04
N SER A 98 1.11 -3.08 -0.71
CA SER A 98 0.91 -4.38 -0.05
C SER A 98 -0.43 -5.00 -0.43
N HIS A 99 -1.51 -4.23 -0.41
CA HIS A 99 -2.81 -4.70 -0.92
C HIS A 99 -2.75 -5.05 -2.41
N LYS A 100 -2.11 -4.21 -3.23
CA LYS A 100 -1.94 -4.47 -4.67
C LYS A 100 -1.18 -5.77 -4.96
N ASN A 101 -0.10 -6.02 -4.23
CA ASN A 101 0.76 -7.19 -4.47
C ASN A 101 0.05 -8.48 -4.02
N ILE A 102 -0.59 -8.49 -2.84
CA ILE A 102 -1.43 -9.62 -2.41
C ILE A 102 -2.52 -9.91 -3.45
N ALA A 103 -3.17 -8.88 -3.98
CA ALA A 103 -4.18 -9.05 -5.01
C ALA A 103 -3.61 -9.69 -6.29
N SER A 104 -2.42 -9.25 -6.72
CA SER A 104 -1.73 -9.82 -7.89
C SER A 104 -1.41 -11.30 -7.67
N ILE A 105 -0.91 -11.67 -6.49
CA ILE A 105 -0.62 -13.07 -6.15
C ILE A 105 -1.90 -13.90 -6.18
N TYR A 106 -3.00 -13.42 -5.59
CA TYR A 106 -4.27 -14.14 -5.63
C TYR A 106 -4.85 -14.26 -7.05
N ALA A 107 -4.66 -13.24 -7.89
CA ALA A 107 -5.06 -13.30 -9.30
C ALA A 107 -4.27 -14.39 -10.04
N GLU A 108 -2.95 -14.47 -9.83
CA GLU A 108 -2.08 -15.48 -10.44
C GLU A 108 -2.40 -16.91 -9.98
N ILE A 109 -2.82 -17.09 -8.73
CA ILE A 109 -3.26 -18.39 -8.20
C ILE A 109 -4.69 -18.75 -8.68
N GLY A 110 -5.39 -17.82 -9.34
CA GLY A 110 -6.76 -18.00 -9.83
C GLY A 110 -7.85 -17.76 -8.78
N ASN A 111 -7.48 -17.22 -7.60
CA ASN A 111 -8.44 -16.81 -6.57
C ASN A 111 -8.93 -15.39 -6.81
N THR A 112 -9.71 -15.21 -7.88
CA THR A 112 -10.23 -13.91 -8.34
C THR A 112 -11.05 -13.19 -7.28
N LYS A 113 -11.77 -13.90 -6.42
CA LYS A 113 -12.58 -13.31 -5.33
C LYS A 113 -11.74 -12.57 -4.29
N LEU A 114 -10.65 -13.18 -3.83
CA LEU A 114 -9.73 -12.52 -2.90
C LEU A 114 -8.95 -11.41 -3.60
N ALA A 115 -8.53 -11.62 -4.85
CA ALA A 115 -7.86 -10.60 -5.64
C ALA A 115 -8.72 -9.32 -5.74
N ILE A 116 -10.00 -9.45 -6.12
CA ILE A 116 -10.98 -8.36 -6.17
C ILE A 116 -11.06 -7.61 -4.84
N THR A 117 -11.14 -8.34 -3.71
CA THR A 117 -11.24 -7.73 -2.39
C THR A 117 -10.01 -6.90 -2.05
N HIS A 118 -8.81 -7.40 -2.33
CA HIS A 118 -7.57 -6.68 -2.08
C HIS A 118 -7.35 -5.52 -3.05
N TYR A 119 -7.74 -5.66 -4.33
CA TYR A 119 -7.71 -4.55 -5.29
C TYR A 119 -8.65 -3.41 -4.89
N GLN A 120 -9.87 -3.73 -4.44
CA GLN A 120 -10.78 -2.71 -3.92
C GLN A 120 -10.20 -1.96 -2.72
N LYS A 121 -9.53 -2.66 -1.79
CA LYS A 121 -8.83 -2.02 -0.67
C LYS A 121 -7.69 -1.12 -1.13
N ALA A 122 -6.86 -1.59 -2.07
CA ALA A 122 -5.79 -0.77 -2.64
C ALA A 122 -6.34 0.50 -3.29
N LEU A 123 -7.35 0.38 -4.15
CA LEU A 123 -7.94 1.51 -4.88
C LEU A 123 -8.66 2.53 -3.98
N ARG A 124 -9.09 2.11 -2.78
CA ARG A 124 -9.60 3.04 -1.75
C ARG A 124 -8.50 3.91 -1.14
N LEU A 125 -7.26 3.40 -1.08
CA LEU A 125 -6.10 4.13 -0.56
C LEU A 125 -5.52 5.06 -1.62
N SER A 126 -5.31 4.55 -2.84
CA SER A 126 -4.88 5.35 -3.98
C SER A 126 -5.70 5.01 -5.21
N ASN A 127 -6.53 5.97 -5.64
CA ASN A 127 -7.42 5.81 -6.78
C ASN A 127 -6.80 6.27 -8.11
N LYS A 128 -5.52 6.68 -8.11
CA LYS A 128 -4.85 7.25 -9.29
C LYS A 128 -4.01 6.23 -10.06
N ASP A 129 -3.77 5.03 -9.51
CA ASP A 129 -2.95 4.02 -10.16
C ASP A 129 -3.77 3.22 -11.20
N ILE A 130 -3.65 3.64 -12.46
CA ILE A 130 -4.35 3.04 -13.61
C ILE A 130 -3.98 1.57 -13.79
N ILE A 131 -2.75 1.17 -13.46
CA ILE A 131 -2.31 -0.24 -13.57
C ILE A 131 -3.10 -1.11 -12.60
N THR A 132 -3.36 -0.61 -11.38
CA THR A 132 -4.16 -1.32 -10.38
C THR A 132 -5.61 -1.43 -10.83
N TRP A 133 -6.18 -0.36 -11.38
CA TRP A 133 -7.52 -0.41 -11.97
C TRP A 133 -7.64 -1.42 -13.12
N HIS A 134 -6.62 -1.49 -13.98
CA HIS A 134 -6.57 -2.44 -15.08
C HIS A 134 -6.60 -3.89 -14.57
N LYS A 135 -5.68 -4.25 -13.66
CA LYS A 135 -5.66 -5.60 -13.07
C LYS A 135 -6.95 -5.94 -12.32
N PHE A 136 -7.58 -4.94 -11.70
CA PHE A 136 -8.88 -5.11 -11.06
C PHE A 136 -9.99 -5.41 -12.08
N ALA A 137 -10.02 -4.71 -13.22
CA ALA A 137 -10.95 -4.99 -14.30
C ALA A 137 -10.78 -6.40 -14.88
N GLU A 138 -9.53 -6.81 -15.11
CA GLU A 138 -9.18 -8.16 -15.57
C GLU A 138 -9.70 -9.23 -14.59
N CYS A 139 -9.44 -9.06 -13.30
CA CYS A 139 -9.97 -9.97 -12.27
C CYS A 139 -11.50 -10.02 -12.24
N LEU A 140 -12.19 -8.90 -12.50
CA LEU A 140 -13.65 -8.87 -12.58
C LEU A 140 -14.17 -9.63 -13.80
N VAL A 141 -13.52 -9.48 -14.95
CA VAL A 141 -13.81 -10.26 -16.17
C VAL A 141 -13.63 -11.76 -15.90
N ASP A 142 -12.50 -12.15 -15.31
CA ASP A 142 -12.21 -13.54 -14.97
C ASP A 142 -13.19 -14.13 -13.95
N SER A 143 -13.73 -13.30 -13.05
CA SER A 143 -14.76 -13.70 -12.10
C SER A 143 -16.17 -13.82 -12.73
N GLY A 144 -16.35 -13.36 -13.97
CA GLY A 144 -17.63 -13.31 -14.69
C GLY A 144 -18.48 -12.07 -14.37
N ASP A 145 -17.96 -11.12 -13.60
CA ASP A 145 -18.65 -9.85 -13.28
C ASP A 145 -18.35 -8.78 -14.35
N PHE A 146 -18.94 -8.98 -15.53
CA PHE A 146 -18.82 -8.04 -16.65
C PHE A 146 -19.44 -6.67 -16.35
N ALA A 147 -20.44 -6.61 -15.46
CA ALA A 147 -21.10 -5.36 -15.08
C ALA A 147 -20.15 -4.49 -14.23
N GLY A 148 -19.52 -5.09 -13.23
CA GLY A 148 -18.47 -4.46 -12.42
C GLY A 148 -17.27 -4.06 -13.27
N ALA A 149 -16.79 -4.95 -14.14
CA ALA A 149 -15.67 -4.67 -15.04
C ALA A 149 -15.92 -3.44 -15.91
N ARG A 150 -17.13 -3.32 -16.48
CA ARG A 150 -17.51 -2.14 -17.28
C ARG A 150 -17.49 -0.85 -16.46
N GLN A 151 -17.97 -0.87 -15.22
CA GLN A 151 -17.93 0.32 -14.36
C GLN A 151 -16.49 0.75 -14.06
N VAL A 152 -15.61 -0.21 -13.78
CA VAL A 152 -14.18 0.05 -13.52
C VAL A 152 -13.50 0.65 -14.76
N LEU A 153 -13.73 0.04 -15.91
CA LEU A 153 -13.23 0.48 -17.20
C LEU A 153 -13.67 1.93 -17.54
N GLU A 154 -14.92 2.26 -17.26
CA GLU A 154 -15.44 3.64 -17.40
C GLU A 154 -14.72 4.63 -16.46
N GLN A 155 -14.42 4.24 -15.23
CA GLN A 155 -13.63 5.07 -14.30
C GLN A 155 -12.20 5.26 -14.81
N MET A 156 -11.55 4.20 -15.32
CA MET A 156 -10.22 4.29 -15.91
C MET A 156 -10.16 5.29 -17.06
N ARG A 157 -11.17 5.30 -17.93
CA ARG A 157 -11.26 6.25 -19.05
C ARG A 157 -11.30 7.70 -18.58
N VAL A 158 -11.95 7.98 -17.45
CA VAL A 158 -11.99 9.32 -16.85
C VAL A 158 -10.63 9.69 -16.25
N LEU A 159 -9.93 8.72 -15.65
CA LEU A 159 -8.63 8.93 -15.01
C LEU A 159 -7.50 9.14 -16.03
N ASP A 160 -7.46 8.32 -17.09
CA ASP A 160 -6.49 8.46 -18.18
C ASP A 160 -7.13 8.11 -19.54
N PRO A 161 -7.52 9.13 -20.31
CA PRO A 161 -8.06 8.96 -21.64
C PRO A 161 -7.09 8.36 -22.69
N PHE A 162 -5.78 8.36 -22.43
CA PHE A 162 -4.75 7.96 -23.39
C PHE A 162 -4.13 6.58 -23.13
N TYR A 163 -4.30 6.02 -21.92
CA TYR A 163 -3.95 4.62 -21.61
C TYR A 163 -4.80 3.59 -22.38
N TRP A 164 -5.96 4.05 -22.87
CA TRP A 164 -7.13 3.29 -23.28
C TRP A 164 -7.15 2.56 -24.66
N PRO A 165 -6.39 2.94 -25.72
CA PRO A 165 -6.65 2.44 -27.08
C PRO A 165 -6.57 0.92 -27.32
N GLY A 166 -6.03 0.12 -26.40
CA GLY A 166 -5.80 -1.32 -26.59
C GLY A 166 -6.89 -2.27 -26.11
N PHE A 167 -7.90 -1.82 -25.37
CA PHE A 167 -8.80 -2.70 -24.59
C PHE A 167 -10.21 -2.90 -25.17
N TYR A 168 -10.52 -2.33 -26.34
CA TYR A 168 -11.88 -2.30 -26.90
C TYR A 168 -12.37 -3.60 -27.56
N ASP A 169 -11.59 -4.68 -27.56
CA ASP A 169 -11.97 -5.96 -28.18
C ASP A 169 -12.61 -6.99 -27.21
N LEU A 170 -13.05 -6.55 -26.03
CA LEU A 170 -13.86 -7.34 -25.08
C LEU A 170 -15.37 -7.08 -25.23
#